data_AF-A0A828T5X4-F1
#
_entry.id   AF-A0A828T5X4-F1
#
_cell.length_a   1.000
_cell.length_b   1.000
_cell.length_c   1.000
_cell.angle_alpha   90.00
_cell.angle_beta   90.00
_cell.angle_gamma   90.00
#
_symmetry.space_group_name_H-M   'P 1'
#
loop_
_entity.id
_entity.type
_entity.pdbx_description
1 polymer ?
#
loop_
_entity_poly.entity_id
_entity_poly.type
_entity_poly.pdbx_seq_one_letter_code
_entity_poly.pdbx_strand_id
1 'polypeptide(L)'
;MKCVHCGANIPDDQMICPVCGAEVQIVPDYNPLDDVLAREVRGSVEGATRQIRTDDIRRYRREDLTKNINSTRVLSEDEMERIRSNRRKSTNNTERNSAELRRQRQARQQKRLEAAKRKRRRLLLTLAAVVILIGFGIYVAYQNSYTGMLKKGYRAVNEKEYMAAEKYFDRAIIKDKSRPDAYVGLAEIYLDQNDTDGAEDVYLSAIETQPTNEKLYQAAIDFYMETKQPEKVASLLEDCEDDNVLASVSEYVCEAPEFKPEEGTYKEVQEITISSDTEGEIYYTTDGTDPTAKTGKKYKEPILLEKEGTTEIRAIVVNMKGIPSGVISQTYTIEFPIADAPAVTPSTGRYTDPQKITITVPDGYTAYYTTDGSEPTASSEKYTGPIDMPANTTTTFNAVLINNRNGKATEVTTRSYITTAE
;
A
#
# COMPACT_ATOMS: atom_id res chain seq x y z
N MET A 1 -26.79 25.15 -20.12
CA MET A 1 -26.19 26.02 -19.06
C MET A 1 -25.69 25.19 -17.86
N LYS A 2 -24.84 25.69 -16.94
CA LYS A 2 -24.35 24.90 -15.76
C LYS A 2 -24.98 25.38 -14.44
N CYS A 3 -25.39 24.44 -13.58
CA CYS A 3 -25.97 24.73 -12.28
C CYS A 3 -24.94 25.37 -11.35
N VAL A 4 -25.26 26.53 -10.76
CA VAL A 4 -24.39 27.22 -9.80
C VAL A 4 -24.29 26.51 -8.43
N HIS A 5 -25.26 25.63 -8.11
CA HIS A 5 -25.25 24.89 -6.85
C HIS A 5 -24.47 23.57 -6.91
N CYS A 6 -24.58 22.81 -7.99
CA CYS A 6 -23.95 21.48 -8.10
C CYS A 6 -23.04 21.28 -9.33
N GLY A 7 -22.90 22.27 -10.21
CA GLY A 7 -22.04 22.21 -11.39
C GLY A 7 -22.55 21.35 -12.56
N ALA A 8 -23.69 20.66 -12.39
CA ALA A 8 -24.29 19.83 -13.43
C ALA A 8 -24.74 20.65 -14.65
N ASN A 9 -24.69 20.05 -15.84
CA ASN A 9 -25.20 20.67 -17.06
C ASN A 9 -26.73 20.60 -17.07
N ILE A 10 -27.38 21.75 -17.19
CA ILE A 10 -28.82 21.93 -17.31
C ILE A 10 -29.16 22.16 -18.80
N PRO A 11 -30.03 21.32 -19.39
CA PRO A 11 -30.55 21.50 -20.74
C PRO A 11 -31.27 22.85 -20.91
N ASP A 12 -31.24 23.42 -22.12
CA ASP A 12 -31.72 24.80 -22.36
C ASP A 12 -33.25 24.97 -22.24
N ASP A 13 -34.00 23.89 -22.10
CA ASP A 13 -35.46 23.84 -21.92
C ASP A 13 -35.91 23.60 -20.46
N GLN A 14 -34.97 23.52 -19.51
CA GLN A 14 -35.27 23.23 -18.10
C GLN A 14 -34.98 24.42 -17.17
N MET A 15 -36.02 24.86 -16.44
CA MET A 15 -35.95 25.94 -15.45
C MET A 15 -35.56 25.46 -14.04
N ILE A 16 -35.35 24.15 -13.86
CA ILE A 16 -34.97 23.53 -12.58
C ILE A 16 -33.85 22.53 -12.86
N CYS A 17 -32.81 22.52 -12.02
CA CYS A 17 -31.71 21.58 -12.17
C CYS A 17 -32.17 20.13 -11.89
N PRO A 18 -31.96 19.18 -12.83
CA PRO A 18 -32.40 17.80 -12.66
C PRO A 18 -31.64 17.02 -11.58
N VAL A 19 -30.48 17.52 -11.13
CA VAL A 19 -29.62 16.83 -10.16
C VAL A 19 -29.85 17.31 -8.73
N CYS A 20 -30.06 18.61 -8.51
CA CYS A 20 -30.19 19.17 -7.16
C CYS A 20 -31.53 19.85 -6.89
N GLY A 21 -32.43 19.95 -7.88
CA GLY A 21 -33.76 20.56 -7.72
C GLY A 21 -33.76 22.09 -7.56
N ALA A 22 -32.60 22.75 -7.69
CA ALA A 22 -32.52 24.20 -7.58
C ALA A 22 -33.10 24.90 -8.82
N GLU A 23 -33.92 25.93 -8.59
CA GLU A 23 -34.50 26.77 -9.66
C GLU A 23 -33.45 27.65 -10.31
N VAL A 24 -33.51 27.76 -11.63
CA VAL A 24 -32.58 28.53 -12.44
C VAL A 24 -32.99 30.00 -12.42
N GLN A 25 -32.18 30.86 -11.80
CA GLN A 25 -32.33 32.31 -11.94
C GLN A 25 -31.62 32.80 -13.21
N ILE A 26 -32.41 33.14 -14.23
CA ILE A 26 -31.92 33.80 -15.44
C ILE A 26 -31.78 35.30 -15.14
N VAL A 27 -30.55 35.79 -15.06
CA VAL A 27 -30.27 37.23 -15.07
C VAL A 27 -30.22 37.63 -16.55
N PRO A 28 -31.06 38.56 -17.03
CA PRO A 28 -31.02 39.00 -18.42
C PRO A 28 -29.61 39.47 -18.79
N ASP A 29 -29.14 39.06 -19.96
CA ASP A 29 -27.80 39.36 -20.44
C ASP A 29 -27.52 40.86 -20.38
N TYR A 30 -26.56 41.21 -19.53
CA TYR A 30 -26.10 42.57 -19.33
C TYR A 30 -25.42 43.05 -20.62
N ASN A 31 -26.11 43.90 -21.38
CA ASN A 31 -25.56 44.55 -22.56
C ASN A 31 -24.81 45.84 -22.14
N PRO A 32 -23.47 45.89 -22.20
CA PRO A 32 -22.71 47.06 -21.78
C PRO A 32 -22.95 48.30 -22.64
N LEU A 33 -23.61 48.19 -23.80
CA LEU A 33 -24.00 49.33 -24.64
C LEU A 33 -25.17 50.14 -24.06
N ASP A 34 -26.10 49.50 -23.36
CA ASP A 34 -27.25 50.19 -22.74
C ASP A 34 -26.81 51.11 -21.60
N ASP A 35 -25.74 50.73 -20.91
CA ASP A 35 -25.17 51.48 -19.81
C ASP A 35 -24.38 52.72 -20.27
N VAL A 36 -23.91 52.71 -21.53
CA VAL A 36 -23.30 53.88 -22.20
C VAL A 36 -24.38 54.82 -22.70
N LEU A 37 -25.45 54.30 -23.32
CA LEU A 37 -26.60 55.09 -23.77
C LEU A 37 -27.34 55.76 -22.59
N ALA A 38 -27.55 55.05 -21.49
CA ALA A 38 -28.19 55.60 -20.29
C ALA A 38 -27.37 56.71 -19.63
N ARG A 39 -26.03 56.65 -19.75
CA ARG A 39 -25.10 57.65 -19.20
C ARG A 39 -25.06 58.91 -20.06
N GLU A 40 -25.17 58.76 -21.38
CA GLU A 40 -25.21 59.86 -22.34
C GLU A 40 -26.57 60.60 -22.30
N VAL A 41 -27.68 59.85 -22.16
CA VAL A 41 -29.01 60.43 -21.95
C VAL A 41 -29.14 61.11 -20.58
N ARG A 42 -28.56 60.56 -19.49
CA ARG A 42 -28.53 61.26 -18.18
C ARG A 42 -27.80 62.60 -18.24
N GLY A 43 -26.69 62.68 -18.96
CA GLY A 43 -25.94 63.93 -19.14
C GLY A 43 -26.71 65.02 -19.90
N SER A 44 -27.63 64.64 -20.79
CA SER A 44 -28.43 65.59 -21.58
C SER A 44 -29.74 66.03 -20.90
N VAL A 45 -30.28 65.26 -19.95
CA VAL A 45 -31.58 65.55 -19.30
C VAL A 45 -31.42 66.30 -17.95
N GLU A 46 -30.25 66.25 -17.32
CA GLU A 46 -29.95 67.01 -16.09
C GLU A 46 -29.91 68.55 -16.31
N GLY A 47 -29.82 69.01 -17.57
CA GLY A 47 -29.93 70.43 -17.92
C GLY A 47 -31.36 70.94 -18.14
N ALA A 48 -32.35 70.05 -18.33
CA ALA A 48 -33.69 70.41 -18.79
C ALA A 48 -34.81 70.29 -17.73
N THR A 49 -34.53 69.74 -16.54
CA THR A 49 -35.55 69.54 -15.49
C THR A 49 -35.20 70.15 -14.13
N ARG A 50 -34.22 71.07 -14.08
CA ARG A 50 -33.92 71.80 -12.84
C ARG A 50 -35.06 72.77 -12.52
N GLN A 51 -35.88 72.44 -11.52
CA GLN A 51 -36.80 73.40 -10.90
C GLN A 51 -36.01 74.64 -10.45
N ILE A 52 -36.42 75.80 -10.96
CA ILE A 52 -35.88 77.09 -10.56
C ILE A 52 -36.18 77.26 -9.06
N ARG A 53 -35.17 77.09 -8.20
CA ARG A 53 -35.28 77.38 -6.77
C ARG A 53 -35.33 78.90 -6.58
N THR A 54 -36.21 79.34 -5.69
CA THR A 54 -36.54 80.74 -5.38
C THR A 54 -35.41 81.59 -4.79
N ASP A 55 -34.19 81.07 -4.70
CA ASP A 55 -32.98 81.82 -4.32
C ASP A 55 -32.14 82.28 -5.53
N ASP A 56 -32.40 81.75 -6.73
CA ASP A 56 -31.78 82.23 -7.99
C ASP A 56 -32.48 83.47 -8.57
N ILE A 57 -33.60 83.91 -7.99
CA ILE A 57 -34.38 85.13 -8.35
C ILE A 57 -34.04 86.33 -7.42
N ARG A 58 -32.92 86.28 -6.68
CA ARG A 58 -32.46 87.41 -5.84
C ARG A 58 -31.09 87.98 -6.25
N ARG A 59 -30.79 88.01 -7.54
CA ARG A 59 -29.65 88.81 -8.04
C ARG A 59 -29.86 89.45 -9.41
N TYR A 60 -31.12 89.79 -9.72
CA TYR A 60 -31.52 90.67 -10.84
C TYR A 60 -32.59 91.66 -10.36
N ARG A 61 -32.32 92.36 -9.26
CA ARG A 61 -33.09 93.56 -8.87
C ARG A 61 -32.29 94.41 -7.89
N ARG A 62 -31.27 95.07 -8.41
CA ARG A 62 -30.82 96.40 -7.99
C ARG A 62 -30.18 97.02 -9.23
N GLU A 63 -31.07 97.40 -10.16
CA GLU A 63 -30.78 98.55 -11.02
C GLU A 63 -30.66 99.75 -10.08
N ASP A 64 -29.43 100.03 -9.66
CA ASP A 64 -29.11 101.39 -9.22
C ASP A 64 -29.17 102.27 -10.47
N LEU A 65 -30.36 102.85 -10.66
CA LEU A 65 -30.65 104.03 -11.44
C LEU A 65 -29.74 105.18 -10.97
N THR A 66 -28.46 105.13 -11.32
CA THR A 66 -27.66 106.35 -11.40
C THR A 66 -27.98 106.99 -12.75
N LYS A 67 -28.79 108.05 -12.66
CA LYS A 67 -29.10 109.01 -13.73
C LYS A 67 -27.95 109.11 -14.74
N ASN A 68 -28.11 108.48 -15.90
CA ASN A 68 -27.31 108.80 -17.06
C ASN A 68 -27.85 110.12 -17.60
N ILE A 69 -27.33 111.23 -17.08
CA ILE A 69 -27.48 112.53 -17.71
C ILE A 69 -26.75 112.36 -19.05
N ASN A 70 -27.51 112.34 -20.15
CA ASN A 70 -26.96 112.49 -21.49
C ASN A 70 -26.29 113.86 -21.60
N SER A 71 -25.10 114.02 -21.02
CA SER A 71 -24.13 114.96 -21.52
C SER A 71 -23.47 114.26 -22.69
N THR A 72 -23.87 114.61 -23.91
CA THR A 72 -22.99 114.46 -25.07
C THR A 72 -21.80 115.39 -24.87
N ARG A 73 -20.91 115.02 -23.94
CA ARG A 73 -19.54 115.51 -23.91
C ARG A 73 -18.86 114.80 -25.06
N VAL A 74 -18.62 115.53 -26.13
CA VAL A 74 -17.72 115.07 -27.19
C VAL A 74 -16.37 114.88 -26.52
N LEU A 75 -16.01 113.62 -26.26
CA LEU A 75 -14.71 113.25 -25.74
C LEU A 75 -13.68 113.70 -26.78
N SER A 76 -12.66 114.45 -26.35
CA SER A 76 -11.55 114.77 -27.24
C SER A 76 -10.84 113.49 -27.66
N GLU A 77 -10.14 113.53 -28.79
CA GLU A 77 -9.41 112.37 -29.34
C GLU A 77 -8.46 111.77 -28.29
N ASP A 78 -7.77 112.62 -27.53
CA ASP A 78 -6.94 112.28 -26.36
C ASP A 78 -7.71 111.57 -25.24
N GLU A 79 -8.95 112.01 -24.95
CA GLU A 79 -9.76 111.45 -23.86
C GLU A 79 -10.29 110.06 -24.25
N MET A 80 -10.66 109.87 -25.52
CA MET A 80 -10.99 108.56 -26.09
C MET A 80 -9.78 107.62 -26.09
N GLU A 81 -8.59 108.12 -26.40
CA GLU A 81 -7.36 107.34 -26.41
C GLU A 81 -6.91 106.93 -24.99
N ARG A 82 -7.10 107.80 -23.99
CA ARG A 82 -6.93 107.47 -22.57
C ARG A 82 -7.89 106.37 -22.10
N ILE A 83 -9.16 106.43 -22.49
CA ILE A 83 -10.13 105.39 -22.13
C ILE A 83 -9.80 104.07 -22.83
N ARG A 84 -9.47 104.08 -24.13
CA ARG A 84 -9.05 102.89 -24.87
C ARG A 84 -7.77 102.28 -24.31
N SER A 85 -6.79 103.11 -23.94
CA SER A 85 -5.54 102.64 -23.34
C SER A 85 -5.74 102.09 -21.92
N ASN A 86 -6.60 102.69 -21.10
CA ASN A 86 -6.98 102.15 -19.80
C ASN A 86 -7.77 100.84 -19.92
N ARG A 87 -8.67 100.72 -20.89
CA ARG A 87 -9.41 99.48 -21.17
C ARG A 87 -8.48 98.37 -21.66
N ARG A 88 -7.52 98.68 -22.55
CA ARG A 88 -6.46 97.76 -23.00
C ARG A 88 -5.54 97.33 -21.85
N LYS A 89 -5.17 98.25 -20.96
CA LYS A 89 -4.40 97.93 -19.74
C LYS A 89 -5.20 97.03 -18.79
N SER A 90 -6.49 97.29 -18.61
CA SER A 90 -7.37 96.48 -17.79
C SER A 90 -7.55 95.07 -18.37
N THR A 91 -7.84 94.92 -19.66
CA THR A 91 -7.97 93.61 -20.32
C THR A 91 -6.65 92.85 -20.28
N ASN A 92 -5.51 93.50 -20.52
CA ASN A 92 -4.19 92.87 -20.41
C ASN A 92 -3.89 92.41 -18.97
N ASN A 93 -4.28 93.17 -17.94
CA ASN A 93 -4.13 92.76 -16.55
C ASN A 93 -5.07 91.59 -16.19
N THR A 94 -6.31 91.59 -16.68
CA THR A 94 -7.25 90.48 -16.48
C THR A 94 -6.77 89.20 -17.19
N GLU A 95 -6.25 89.31 -18.42
CA GLU A 95 -5.67 88.20 -19.16
C GLU A 95 -4.42 87.65 -18.48
N ARG A 96 -3.50 88.52 -18.04
CA ARG A 96 -2.31 88.11 -17.26
C ARG A 96 -2.68 87.40 -15.97
N ASN A 97 -3.61 87.94 -15.19
CA ASN A 97 -4.09 87.31 -13.95
C ASN A 97 -4.79 85.98 -14.23
N SER A 98 -5.57 85.88 -15.32
CA SER A 98 -6.23 84.64 -15.71
C SER A 98 -5.24 83.57 -16.21
N ALA A 99 -4.19 83.98 -16.93
CA ALA A 99 -3.11 83.11 -17.37
C ALA A 99 -2.26 82.63 -16.19
N GLU A 100 -1.97 83.50 -15.23
CA GLU A 100 -1.27 83.17 -13.99
C GLU A 100 -2.09 82.21 -13.11
N LEU A 101 -3.40 82.43 -12.99
CA LEU A 101 -4.31 81.51 -12.30
C LEU A 101 -4.37 80.13 -12.98
N ARG A 102 -4.36 80.06 -14.32
CA ARG A 102 -4.28 78.81 -15.08
C ARG A 102 -2.95 78.08 -14.82
N ARG A 103 -1.82 78.79 -14.83
CA ARG A 103 -0.49 78.24 -14.50
C ARG A 103 -0.45 77.70 -13.07
N GLN A 104 -1.01 78.43 -12.09
CA GLN A 104 -1.11 77.96 -10.70
C GLN A 104 -2.00 76.72 -10.57
N ARG A 105 -3.12 76.64 -11.30
CA ARG A 105 -3.98 75.44 -11.33
C ARG A 105 -3.28 74.24 -11.96
N GLN A 106 -2.57 74.42 -13.08
CA GLN A 106 -1.77 73.38 -13.73
C GLN A 106 -0.63 72.89 -12.81
N ALA A 107 0.09 73.80 -12.14
CA ALA A 107 1.12 73.45 -11.16
C ALA A 107 0.55 72.69 -9.95
N ARG A 108 -0.66 73.04 -9.47
CA ARG A 108 -1.36 72.29 -8.41
C ARG A 108 -1.81 70.91 -8.89
N GLN A 109 -2.27 70.77 -10.14
CA GLN A 109 -2.64 69.48 -10.73
C GLN A 109 -1.43 68.57 -10.91
N GLN A 110 -0.30 69.07 -11.43
CA GLN A 110 0.97 68.33 -11.49
C GLN A 110 1.44 67.93 -10.09
N LYS A 111 1.37 68.88 -9.13
CA LYS A 111 1.41 68.70 -7.66
C LYS A 111 0.74 67.39 -7.21
N ARG A 112 -0.56 67.30 -7.52
CA ARG A 112 -1.46 66.20 -7.12
C ARG A 112 -1.15 64.91 -7.86
N LEU A 113 -0.83 64.96 -9.16
CA LEU A 113 -0.46 63.78 -9.95
C LEU A 113 0.84 63.16 -9.47
N GLU A 114 1.86 63.96 -9.17
CA GLU A 114 3.12 63.48 -8.60
C GLU A 114 2.91 62.89 -7.19
N ALA A 115 2.10 63.54 -6.35
CA ALA A 115 1.74 63.01 -5.04
C ALA A 115 0.95 61.69 -5.14
N ALA A 116 0.02 61.57 -6.11
CA ALA A 116 -0.72 60.35 -6.38
C ALA A 116 0.20 59.23 -6.91
N LYS A 117 1.15 59.56 -7.80
CA LYS A 117 2.19 58.62 -8.27
C LYS A 117 3.08 58.15 -7.11
N ARG A 118 3.50 59.05 -6.20
CA ARG A 118 4.27 58.69 -4.99
C ARG A 118 3.44 57.80 -4.04
N LYS A 119 2.15 58.10 -3.82
CA LYS A 119 1.25 57.25 -3.03
C LYS A 119 1.06 55.88 -3.67
N ARG A 120 0.80 55.81 -4.98
CA ARG A 120 0.70 54.55 -5.74
C ARG A 120 2.01 53.76 -5.69
N ARG A 121 3.16 54.41 -5.87
CA ARG A 121 4.48 53.77 -5.75
C ARG A 121 4.72 53.23 -4.35
N ARG A 122 4.39 53.98 -3.28
CA ARG A 122 4.47 53.49 -1.90
C ARG A 122 3.54 52.29 -1.67
N LEU A 123 2.30 52.36 -2.15
CA LEU A 123 1.34 51.26 -2.02
C LEU A 123 1.79 49.99 -2.77
N LEU A 124 2.36 50.14 -3.97
CA LEU A 124 2.94 49.02 -4.72
C LEU A 124 4.17 48.44 -4.02
N LEU A 125 5.03 49.29 -3.43
CA LEU A 125 6.18 48.82 -2.66
C LEU A 125 5.77 48.09 -1.39
N THR A 126 4.74 48.58 -0.68
CA THR A 126 4.21 47.88 0.50
C THR A 126 3.55 46.56 0.12
N LEU A 127 2.81 46.52 -0.99
CA LEU A 127 2.20 45.28 -1.47
C LEU A 127 3.27 44.27 -1.91
N ALA A 128 4.30 44.72 -2.64
CA ALA A 128 5.44 43.87 -2.98
C ALA A 128 6.17 43.35 -1.74
N ALA A 129 6.39 44.20 -0.72
CA ALA A 129 6.98 43.78 0.54
C ALA A 129 6.12 42.73 1.27
N VAL A 130 4.79 42.89 1.27
CA VAL A 130 3.86 41.90 1.84
C VAL A 130 3.93 40.58 1.09
N VAL A 131 3.96 40.59 -0.24
CA VAL A 131 4.10 39.37 -1.05
C VAL A 131 5.43 38.67 -0.76
N ILE A 132 6.53 39.41 -0.63
CA ILE A 132 7.83 38.86 -0.26
C ILE A 132 7.79 38.23 1.14
N LEU A 133 7.14 38.89 2.11
CA LEU A 133 6.99 38.36 3.46
C LEU A 133 6.14 37.08 3.48
N ILE A 134 5.04 37.03 2.72
CA ILE A 134 4.23 35.82 2.56
C ILE A 134 5.05 34.70 1.93
N GLY A 135 5.77 35.00 0.84
CA GLY A 135 6.66 34.03 0.19
C GLY A 135 7.74 33.51 1.12
N PHE A 136 8.34 34.39 1.93
CA PHE A 136 9.31 34.00 2.95
C PHE A 136 8.68 33.11 4.04
N GLY A 137 7.47 33.44 4.50
CA GLY A 137 6.73 32.61 5.44
C GLY A 137 6.44 31.21 4.91
N ILE A 138 5.96 31.10 3.66
CA ILE A 138 5.73 29.82 2.98
C ILE A 138 7.03 29.04 2.83
N TYR A 139 8.12 29.72 2.45
CA TYR A 139 9.44 29.10 2.34
C TYR A 139 9.91 28.53 3.68
N VAL A 140 9.83 29.30 4.77
CA VAL A 140 10.21 28.83 6.12
C VAL A 140 9.33 27.65 6.55
N ALA A 141 8.02 27.70 6.29
CA ALA A 141 7.11 26.59 6.58
C ALA A 141 7.50 25.33 5.79
N TYR A 142 7.78 25.45 4.49
CA TYR A 142 8.27 24.34 3.67
C TYR A 142 9.59 23.79 4.21
N GLN A 143 10.55 24.64 4.54
CA GLN A 143 11.86 24.22 5.06
C GLN A 143 11.79 23.44 6.38
N ASN A 144 10.70 23.59 7.14
CA ASN A 144 10.42 22.89 8.39
C ASN A 144 9.36 21.78 8.26
N SER A 145 8.83 21.56 7.05
CA SER A 145 7.87 20.50 6.76
C SER A 145 8.58 19.15 6.58
N TYR A 146 7.83 18.06 6.63
CA TYR A 146 8.34 16.71 6.33
C TYR A 146 9.11 16.68 5.00
N THR A 147 8.48 17.16 3.92
CA THR A 147 9.08 17.14 2.58
C THR A 147 10.32 18.02 2.47
N GLY A 148 10.34 19.15 3.19
CA GLY A 148 11.51 20.01 3.27
C GLY A 148 12.69 19.37 3.99
N MET A 149 12.45 18.66 5.10
CA MET A 149 13.48 17.92 5.83
C MET A 149 13.98 16.72 5.01
N LEU A 150 13.07 15.94 4.43
CA LEU A 150 13.38 14.81 3.57
C LEU A 150 14.32 15.23 2.42
N LYS A 151 14.00 16.34 1.73
CA LYS A 151 14.83 16.86 0.64
C LYS A 151 16.22 17.32 1.10
N LYS A 152 16.37 17.78 2.34
CA LYS A 152 17.68 18.10 2.92
C LYS A 152 18.45 16.83 3.27
N GLY A 153 17.77 15.81 3.80
CA GLY A 153 18.33 14.49 4.05
C GLY A 153 18.96 13.92 2.79
N TYR A 154 18.18 13.77 1.72
CA TYR A 154 18.71 13.29 0.43
C TYR A 154 19.82 14.16 -0.16
N ARG A 155 19.80 15.48 0.04
CA ARG A 155 20.93 16.33 -0.39
C ARG A 155 22.20 15.97 0.38
N ALA A 156 22.10 15.80 1.69
CA ALA A 156 23.22 15.42 2.53
C ALA A 156 23.75 14.00 2.21
N VAL A 157 22.87 13.04 1.87
CA VAL A 157 23.27 11.72 1.36
C VAL A 157 24.13 11.86 0.10
N ASN A 158 23.67 12.66 -0.88
CA ASN A 158 24.43 12.91 -2.11
C ASN A 158 25.80 13.58 -1.86
N GLU A 159 25.88 14.40 -0.81
CA GLU A 159 27.12 15.07 -0.37
C GLU A 159 27.99 14.17 0.53
N LYS A 160 27.54 12.93 0.83
CA LYS A 160 28.16 11.96 1.75
C LYS A 160 28.29 12.45 3.19
N GLU A 161 27.44 13.40 3.58
CA GLU A 161 27.34 13.89 4.96
C GLU A 161 26.34 13.04 5.76
N TYR A 162 26.66 11.76 5.98
CA TYR A 162 25.73 10.78 6.56
C TYR A 162 25.16 11.21 7.92
N MET A 163 26.00 11.71 8.83
CA MET A 163 25.54 12.22 10.14
C MET A 163 24.54 13.38 10.03
N ALA A 164 24.70 14.24 9.02
CA ALA A 164 23.77 15.33 8.78
C ALA A 164 22.47 14.83 8.14
N ALA A 165 22.58 13.87 7.22
CA ALA A 165 21.45 13.23 6.56
C ALA A 165 20.54 12.51 7.56
N GLU A 166 21.10 11.67 8.42
CA GLU A 166 20.41 10.96 9.51
C GLU A 166 19.58 11.93 10.35
N LYS A 167 20.20 13.01 10.83
CA LYS A 167 19.52 14.05 11.60
C LYS A 167 18.36 14.72 10.86
N TYR A 168 18.43 14.86 9.53
CA TYR A 168 17.32 15.40 8.74
C TYR A 168 16.19 14.39 8.58
N PHE A 169 16.52 13.10 8.39
CA PHE A 169 15.52 12.04 8.32
C PHE A 169 14.83 11.81 9.67
N ASP A 170 15.57 11.80 10.79
CA ASP A 170 14.98 11.76 12.14
C ASP A 170 14.00 12.90 12.37
N ARG A 171 14.39 14.12 11.95
CA ARG A 171 13.50 15.28 12.01
C ARG A 171 12.28 15.12 11.14
N ALA A 172 12.38 14.46 9.98
CA ALA A 172 11.23 14.16 9.13
C ALA A 172 10.31 13.13 9.81
N ILE A 173 10.86 12.04 10.38
CA ILE A 173 10.11 11.01 11.12
C ILE A 173 9.36 11.63 12.30
N ILE A 174 9.98 12.55 13.05
CA ILE A 174 9.31 13.28 14.13
C ILE A 174 8.10 14.08 13.62
N LYS A 175 8.10 14.55 12.36
CA LYS A 175 6.94 15.25 11.77
C LYS A 175 5.84 14.29 11.36
N ASP A 176 6.20 13.18 10.74
CA ASP A 176 5.26 12.19 10.25
C ASP A 176 5.94 10.82 10.16
N LYS A 177 5.71 10.00 11.20
CA LYS A 177 6.24 8.64 11.30
C LYS A 177 5.52 7.63 10.41
N SER A 178 4.35 7.98 9.87
CA SER A 178 3.56 7.05 9.06
C SER A 178 4.11 6.87 7.65
N ARG A 179 5.04 7.74 7.24
CA ARG A 179 5.57 7.78 5.87
C ARG A 179 6.87 7.00 5.77
N PRO A 180 7.01 6.09 4.80
CA PRO A 180 8.22 5.28 4.64
C PRO A 180 9.42 6.09 4.11
N ASP A 181 9.21 7.19 3.37
CA ASP A 181 10.29 7.83 2.61
C ASP A 181 11.52 8.22 3.48
N ALA A 182 11.29 8.65 4.72
CA ALA A 182 12.38 9.00 5.63
C ALA A 182 13.15 7.78 6.15
N TYR A 183 12.45 6.65 6.37
CA TYR A 183 13.06 5.38 6.74
C TYR A 183 13.85 4.78 5.57
N VAL A 184 13.32 4.88 4.35
CA VAL A 184 14.04 4.50 3.12
C VAL A 184 15.34 5.29 3.01
N GLY A 185 15.28 6.61 3.21
CA GLY A 185 16.47 7.46 3.21
C GLY A 185 17.49 7.11 4.31
N LEU A 186 17.04 6.67 5.49
CA LEU A 186 17.93 6.15 6.54
C LEU A 186 18.56 4.81 6.13
N ALA A 187 17.77 3.87 5.62
CA ALA A 187 18.25 2.57 5.14
C ALA A 187 19.28 2.74 4.00
N GLU A 188 19.07 3.68 3.09
CA GLU A 188 20.04 4.05 2.05
C GLU A 188 21.40 4.46 2.64
N ILE A 189 21.43 5.22 3.75
CA ILE A 189 22.68 5.60 4.41
C ILE A 189 23.44 4.37 4.90
N TYR A 190 22.74 3.42 5.53
CA TYR A 190 23.35 2.18 6.01
C TYR A 190 23.82 1.30 4.86
N LEU A 191 23.05 1.19 3.78
CA LEU A 191 23.45 0.48 2.56
C LEU A 191 24.70 1.09 1.91
N ASP A 192 24.79 2.42 1.85
CA ASP A 192 25.98 3.15 1.37
C ASP A 192 27.24 2.83 2.20
N GLN A 193 27.06 2.45 3.46
CA GLN A 193 28.11 2.03 4.38
C GLN A 193 28.38 0.52 4.33
N ASN A 194 27.66 -0.23 3.48
CA ASN A 194 27.64 -1.70 3.41
C ASN A 194 27.13 -2.37 4.70
N ASP A 195 26.32 -1.66 5.49
CA ASP A 195 25.65 -2.18 6.67
C ASP A 195 24.20 -2.57 6.31
N THR A 196 24.02 -3.78 5.79
CA THR A 196 22.68 -4.26 5.42
C THR A 196 21.80 -4.53 6.63
N ASP A 197 22.42 -4.91 7.75
CA ASP A 197 21.71 -5.28 8.98
C ASP A 197 21.17 -4.00 9.66
N GLY A 198 21.97 -2.92 9.67
CA GLY A 198 21.49 -1.61 10.11
C GLY A 198 20.36 -1.06 9.24
N ALA A 199 20.41 -1.26 7.92
CA ALA A 199 19.34 -0.86 7.01
C ALA A 199 18.02 -1.62 7.29
N GLU A 200 18.12 -2.91 7.59
CA GLU A 200 17.00 -3.76 7.97
C GLU A 200 16.37 -3.32 9.31
N ASP A 201 17.20 -3.07 10.32
CA ASP A 201 16.76 -2.63 11.66
C ASP A 201 15.90 -1.34 11.60
N VAL A 202 16.21 -0.42 10.68
CA VAL A 202 15.40 0.79 10.45
C VAL A 202 13.96 0.44 10.04
N TYR A 203 13.76 -0.56 9.18
CA TYR A 203 12.43 -0.99 8.78
C TYR A 203 11.72 -1.79 9.87
N LEU A 204 12.42 -2.74 10.49
CA LEU A 204 11.84 -3.58 11.55
C LEU A 204 11.40 -2.73 12.75
N SER A 205 12.25 -1.82 13.23
CA SER A 205 11.88 -0.89 14.32
C SER A 205 10.72 0.03 13.95
N ALA A 206 10.62 0.45 12.68
CA ALA A 206 9.47 1.25 12.21
C ALA A 206 8.17 0.43 12.23
N ILE A 207 8.22 -0.82 11.79
CA ILE A 207 7.09 -1.76 11.77
C ILE A 207 6.67 -2.15 13.19
N GLU A 208 7.61 -2.44 14.10
CA GLU A 208 7.32 -2.73 15.51
C GLU A 208 6.52 -1.61 16.19
N THR A 209 6.82 -0.35 15.85
CA THR A 209 6.07 0.80 16.41
C THR A 209 4.75 1.09 15.69
N GLN A 210 4.55 0.55 14.49
CA GLN A 210 3.42 0.81 13.60
C GLN A 210 3.03 -0.46 12.80
N PRO A 211 2.56 -1.53 13.48
CA PRO A 211 2.30 -2.83 12.84
C PRO A 211 1.14 -2.80 11.83
N THR A 212 0.28 -1.80 11.89
CA THR A 212 -0.86 -1.66 10.98
C THR A 212 -0.54 -0.78 9.75
N ASN A 213 0.73 -0.43 9.52
CA ASN A 213 1.12 0.51 8.46
C ASN A 213 1.57 -0.22 7.20
N GLU A 214 0.63 -0.40 6.28
CA GLU A 214 0.83 -1.03 4.95
C GLU A 214 2.07 -0.51 4.21
N LYS A 215 2.33 0.80 4.27
CA LYS A 215 3.43 1.42 3.50
C LYS A 215 4.80 1.09 4.03
N LEU A 216 4.93 0.82 5.33
CA LEU A 216 6.20 0.42 5.94
C LEU A 216 6.54 -1.02 5.56
N TYR A 217 5.54 -1.91 5.58
CA TYR A 217 5.71 -3.28 5.07
C TYR A 217 6.09 -3.28 3.60
N GLN A 218 5.42 -2.50 2.76
CA GLN A 218 5.77 -2.40 1.34
C GLN A 218 7.22 -1.94 1.14
N ALA A 219 7.67 -0.92 1.87
CA ALA A 219 9.05 -0.43 1.77
C ALA A 219 10.08 -1.48 2.25
N ALA A 220 9.77 -2.24 3.31
CA ALA A 220 10.62 -3.32 3.80
C ALA A 220 10.69 -4.50 2.80
N ILE A 221 9.55 -4.86 2.20
CA ILE A 221 9.48 -5.88 1.15
C ILE A 221 10.32 -5.45 -0.05
N ASP A 222 10.13 -4.22 -0.53
CA ASP A 222 10.91 -3.68 -1.65
C ASP A 222 12.42 -3.73 -1.34
N PHE A 223 12.83 -3.36 -0.12
CA PHE A 223 14.21 -3.49 0.35
C PHE A 223 14.72 -4.94 0.30
N TYR A 224 13.96 -5.91 0.78
CA TYR A 224 14.37 -7.32 0.74
C TYR A 224 14.43 -7.87 -0.69
N MET A 225 13.51 -7.46 -1.56
CA MET A 225 13.50 -7.86 -2.96
C MET A 225 14.69 -7.27 -3.73
N GLU A 226 15.03 -6.00 -3.48
CA GLU A 226 16.19 -5.33 -4.08
C GLU A 226 17.52 -5.91 -3.59
N THR A 227 17.62 -6.25 -2.30
CA THR A 227 18.80 -6.88 -1.70
C THR A 227 18.88 -8.40 -1.97
N LYS A 228 17.92 -8.96 -2.72
CA LYS A 228 17.83 -10.38 -3.12
C LYS A 228 17.70 -11.35 -1.95
N GLN A 229 16.94 -10.96 -0.94
CA GLN A 229 16.66 -11.73 0.27
C GLN A 229 15.15 -12.03 0.41
N PRO A 230 14.51 -12.70 -0.57
CA PRO A 230 13.07 -12.96 -0.55
C PRO A 230 12.62 -13.85 0.62
N GLU A 231 13.53 -14.63 1.20
CA GLU A 231 13.23 -15.49 2.37
C GLU A 231 12.90 -14.65 3.61
N LYS A 232 13.48 -13.45 3.75
CA LYS A 232 13.16 -12.53 4.85
C LYS A 232 11.78 -11.90 4.71
N VAL A 233 11.25 -11.80 3.48
CA VAL A 233 9.86 -11.37 3.27
C VAL A 233 8.89 -12.36 3.87
N ALA A 234 9.17 -13.67 3.73
CA ALA A 234 8.33 -14.70 4.32
C ALA A 234 8.27 -14.55 5.85
N SER A 235 9.42 -14.41 6.51
CA SER A 235 9.48 -14.20 7.96
C SER A 235 8.79 -12.90 8.40
N LEU A 236 8.99 -11.80 7.66
CA LEU A 236 8.33 -10.52 7.96
C LEU A 236 6.80 -10.62 7.92
N LEU A 237 6.26 -11.37 6.95
CA LEU A 237 4.82 -11.52 6.77
C LEU A 237 4.20 -12.58 7.68
N GLU A 238 4.96 -13.60 8.08
CA GLU A 238 4.53 -14.61 9.06
C GLU A 238 4.26 -13.97 10.43
N ASP A 239 5.07 -12.99 10.83
CA ASP A 239 4.89 -12.23 12.08
C ASP A 239 3.82 -11.13 11.99
N CYS A 240 3.21 -10.92 10.82
CA CYS A 240 2.21 -9.86 10.62
C CYS A 240 0.80 -10.35 10.99
N GLU A 241 0.23 -9.80 12.06
CA GLU A 241 -1.15 -10.13 12.51
C GLU A 241 -2.25 -9.28 11.84
N ASP A 242 -1.90 -8.22 11.08
CA ASP A 242 -2.89 -7.30 10.52
C ASP A 242 -3.37 -7.76 9.12
N ASP A 243 -4.62 -8.19 9.06
CA ASP A 243 -5.27 -8.65 7.83
C ASP A 243 -5.27 -7.61 6.70
N ASN A 244 -5.33 -6.30 7.00
CA ASN A 244 -5.32 -5.27 5.96
C ASN A 244 -3.93 -5.13 5.34
N VAL A 245 -2.89 -5.21 6.18
CA VAL A 245 -1.51 -5.24 5.72
C VAL A 245 -1.28 -6.46 4.84
N LEU A 246 -1.62 -7.66 5.31
CA LEU A 246 -1.50 -8.90 4.54
C LEU A 246 -2.27 -8.83 3.21
N ALA A 247 -3.49 -8.28 3.22
CA ALA A 247 -4.28 -8.09 2.01
C ALA A 247 -3.63 -7.09 1.03
N SER A 248 -2.98 -6.03 1.53
CA SER A 248 -2.29 -5.04 0.69
C SER A 248 -1.05 -5.61 -0.02
N VAL A 249 -0.42 -6.64 0.57
CA VAL A 249 0.79 -7.30 0.07
C VAL A 249 0.56 -8.76 -0.31
N SER A 250 -0.69 -9.12 -0.65
CA SER A 250 -1.09 -10.52 -0.89
C SER A 250 -0.29 -11.23 -1.99
N GLU A 251 0.28 -10.49 -2.94
CA GLU A 251 1.18 -11.04 -3.99
C GLU A 251 2.50 -11.61 -3.42
N TYR A 252 2.89 -11.19 -2.21
CA TYR A 252 4.10 -11.61 -1.52
C TYR A 252 3.83 -12.68 -0.45
N VAL A 253 2.57 -12.85 -0.04
CA VAL A 253 2.16 -13.89 0.92
C VAL A 253 2.29 -15.26 0.26
N CYS A 254 2.82 -16.22 1.01
CA CYS A 254 3.11 -17.56 0.52
C CYS A 254 2.76 -18.58 1.61
N GLU A 255 1.63 -19.25 1.46
CA GLU A 255 1.14 -20.21 2.45
C GLU A 255 1.82 -21.58 2.26
N ALA A 256 2.03 -22.29 3.36
CA ALA A 256 2.64 -23.61 3.32
C ALA A 256 1.77 -24.61 2.54
N PRO A 257 2.37 -25.55 1.78
CA PRO A 257 1.62 -26.56 1.08
C PRO A 257 0.95 -27.55 2.05
N GLU A 258 -0.14 -28.16 1.60
CA GLU A 258 -0.86 -29.21 2.31
C GLU A 258 -0.46 -30.61 1.81
N PHE A 259 -0.49 -31.58 2.71
CA PHE A 259 -0.28 -32.99 2.39
C PHE A 259 -1.58 -33.78 2.46
N LYS A 260 -1.77 -34.68 1.49
CA LYS A 260 -2.85 -35.67 1.52
C LYS A 260 -2.32 -37.07 1.17
N PRO A 261 -2.60 -38.08 2.00
CA PRO A 261 -3.31 -38.03 3.29
C PRO A 261 -2.47 -37.34 4.39
N GLU A 262 -3.08 -37.09 5.55
CA GLU A 262 -2.40 -36.54 6.74
C GLU A 262 -1.33 -37.50 7.29
N GLU A 263 -0.40 -37.01 8.10
CA GLU A 263 0.58 -37.87 8.77
C GLU A 263 -0.05 -38.98 9.61
N GLY A 264 0.68 -40.07 9.78
CA GLY A 264 0.24 -41.18 10.60
C GLY A 264 0.82 -42.53 10.22
N THR A 265 0.25 -43.57 10.84
CA THR A 265 0.63 -44.96 10.60
C THR A 265 -0.34 -45.63 9.62
N TYR A 266 0.20 -46.15 8.53
CA TYR A 266 -0.55 -46.78 7.46
C TYR A 266 -0.20 -48.26 7.36
N LYS A 267 -1.24 -49.09 7.15
CA LYS A 267 -1.13 -50.55 7.03
C LYS A 267 -0.97 -51.05 5.60
N GLU A 268 -0.95 -50.12 4.66
CA GLU A 268 -0.83 -50.34 3.22
C GLU A 268 0.13 -49.31 2.63
N VAL A 269 0.55 -49.52 1.39
CA VAL A 269 1.37 -48.53 0.68
C VAL A 269 0.59 -47.24 0.52
N GLN A 270 1.26 -46.11 0.65
CA GLN A 270 0.61 -44.81 0.60
C GLN A 270 1.16 -43.94 -0.52
N GLU A 271 0.27 -43.31 -1.26
CA GLU A 271 0.57 -42.26 -2.22
C GLU A 271 0.35 -40.90 -1.56
N ILE A 272 1.42 -40.09 -1.47
CA ILE A 272 1.41 -38.78 -0.84
C ILE A 272 1.30 -37.70 -1.92
N THR A 273 0.22 -36.96 -1.87
CA THR A 273 -0.04 -35.78 -2.71
C THR A 273 0.28 -34.50 -1.95
N ILE A 274 0.91 -33.54 -2.61
CA ILE A 274 1.21 -32.23 -2.05
C ILE A 274 0.51 -31.18 -2.91
N SER A 275 -0.30 -30.33 -2.30
CA SER A 275 -1.05 -29.27 -2.97
C SER A 275 -0.82 -27.93 -2.29
N SER A 276 -0.99 -26.82 -3.01
CA SER A 276 -0.96 -25.47 -2.45
C SER A 276 -1.94 -24.60 -3.21
N ASP A 277 -2.60 -23.69 -2.50
CA ASP A 277 -3.42 -22.63 -3.09
C ASP A 277 -2.57 -21.45 -3.59
N THR A 278 -1.30 -21.37 -3.16
CA THR A 278 -0.37 -20.36 -3.65
C THR A 278 0.16 -20.74 -5.03
N GLU A 279 0.01 -19.84 -6.01
CA GLU A 279 0.59 -20.03 -7.34
C GLU A 279 2.12 -20.03 -7.26
N GLY A 280 2.72 -21.20 -7.53
CA GLY A 280 4.15 -21.38 -7.35
C GLY A 280 4.62 -22.80 -7.63
N GLU A 281 5.87 -23.04 -7.26
CA GLU A 281 6.54 -24.33 -7.44
C GLU A 281 6.80 -24.97 -6.08
N ILE A 282 6.39 -26.23 -5.92
CA ILE A 282 6.56 -26.97 -4.66
C ILE A 282 7.91 -27.70 -4.69
N TYR A 283 8.66 -27.61 -3.59
CA TYR A 283 9.92 -28.30 -3.38
C TYR A 283 9.87 -29.12 -2.08
N TYR A 284 10.43 -30.33 -2.10
CA TYR A 284 10.40 -31.22 -0.95
C TYR A 284 11.71 -32.00 -0.73
N THR A 285 11.87 -32.52 0.47
CA THR A 285 12.98 -33.38 0.91
C THR A 285 12.43 -34.57 1.69
N THR A 286 13.18 -35.68 1.69
CA THR A 286 12.82 -36.92 2.39
C THR A 286 13.95 -37.41 3.30
N ASP A 287 14.97 -36.58 3.50
CA ASP A 287 16.17 -36.85 4.29
C ASP A 287 16.19 -36.05 5.61
N GLY A 288 15.07 -35.40 5.94
CA GLY A 288 14.91 -34.54 7.12
C GLY A 288 15.48 -33.13 6.96
N THR A 289 16.14 -32.78 5.86
CA THR A 289 16.68 -31.43 5.66
C THR A 289 15.61 -30.42 5.22
N ASP A 290 15.80 -29.13 5.49
CA ASP A 290 14.89 -28.08 5.04
C ASP A 290 14.95 -27.94 3.51
N PRO A 291 13.82 -28.08 2.78
CA PRO A 291 13.81 -27.87 1.34
C PRO A 291 13.96 -26.38 1.01
N THR A 292 14.78 -26.07 0.02
CA THR A 292 14.82 -24.75 -0.64
C THR A 292 14.63 -24.92 -2.14
N ALA A 293 14.42 -23.83 -2.89
CA ALA A 293 14.39 -23.89 -4.35
C ALA A 293 15.68 -24.47 -4.99
N LYS A 294 16.79 -24.51 -4.24
CA LYS A 294 18.09 -25.02 -4.69
C LYS A 294 18.40 -26.45 -4.21
N THR A 295 17.98 -26.79 -3.00
CA THR A 295 18.30 -28.09 -2.34
C THR A 295 17.16 -29.09 -2.46
N GLY A 296 15.92 -28.63 -2.52
CA GLY A 296 14.74 -29.47 -2.58
C GLY A 296 14.50 -30.08 -3.96
N LYS A 297 13.83 -31.23 -3.99
CA LYS A 297 13.33 -31.85 -5.21
C LYS A 297 12.05 -31.15 -5.64
N LYS A 298 11.96 -30.75 -6.90
CA LYS A 298 10.73 -30.18 -7.46
C LYS A 298 9.62 -31.24 -7.48
N TYR A 299 8.50 -30.95 -6.83
CA TYR A 299 7.32 -31.80 -6.82
C TYR A 299 6.61 -31.72 -8.19
N LYS A 300 6.30 -32.88 -8.77
CA LYS A 300 5.64 -33.00 -10.09
C LYS A 300 4.63 -34.13 -10.12
N GLU A 301 4.91 -35.19 -9.37
CA GLU A 301 4.11 -36.39 -9.26
C GLU A 301 4.03 -36.78 -7.78
N PRO A 302 2.98 -37.52 -7.37
CA PRO A 302 2.83 -38.00 -6.01
C PRO A 302 4.01 -38.85 -5.52
N ILE A 303 4.32 -38.76 -4.23
CA ILE A 303 5.41 -39.49 -3.60
C ILE A 303 4.87 -40.82 -3.11
N LEU A 304 5.38 -41.93 -3.66
CA LEU A 304 4.93 -43.27 -3.32
C LEU A 304 5.78 -43.88 -2.18
N LEU A 305 5.13 -44.22 -1.07
CA LEU A 305 5.73 -44.90 0.09
C LEU A 305 5.40 -46.40 0.05
N GLU A 306 6.25 -47.17 -0.62
CA GLU A 306 6.05 -48.61 -0.85
C GLU A 306 6.64 -49.51 0.24
N LYS A 307 7.60 -49.00 1.02
CA LYS A 307 8.40 -49.78 1.97
C LYS A 307 7.97 -49.47 3.39
N GLU A 308 8.03 -50.48 4.23
CA GLU A 308 7.87 -50.28 5.66
C GLU A 308 8.97 -49.40 6.24
N GLY A 309 8.60 -48.65 7.27
CA GLY A 309 9.48 -47.74 7.96
C GLY A 309 8.86 -46.35 8.10
N THR A 310 9.61 -45.48 8.74
CA THR A 310 9.21 -44.09 8.96
C THR A 310 9.91 -43.21 7.94
N THR A 311 9.13 -42.44 7.19
CA THR A 311 9.62 -41.43 6.23
C THR A 311 9.09 -40.07 6.66
N GLU A 312 10.00 -39.14 6.93
CA GLU A 312 9.66 -37.74 7.12
C GLU A 312 9.74 -37.02 5.77
N ILE A 313 8.68 -36.29 5.41
CA ILE A 313 8.64 -35.49 4.19
C ILE A 313 8.46 -34.03 4.59
N ARG A 314 9.38 -33.18 4.14
CA ARG A 314 9.33 -31.73 4.37
C ARG A 314 9.09 -31.03 3.04
N ALA A 315 8.27 -30.00 3.02
CA ALA A 315 7.95 -29.26 1.79
C ALA A 315 7.83 -27.76 2.02
N ILE A 316 8.09 -27.01 0.96
CA ILE A 316 7.78 -25.58 0.81
C ILE A 316 7.13 -25.34 -0.55
N VAL A 317 6.36 -24.27 -0.68
CA VAL A 317 6.03 -23.70 -1.98
C VAL A 317 6.82 -22.40 -2.17
N VAL A 318 7.25 -22.13 -3.40
CA VAL A 318 7.93 -20.88 -3.76
C VAL A 318 7.04 -20.17 -4.76
N ASN A 319 6.50 -19.02 -4.37
CA ASN A 319 5.58 -18.26 -5.21
C ASN A 319 6.29 -17.67 -6.44
N MET A 320 5.52 -17.07 -7.35
CA MET A 320 6.07 -16.45 -8.58
C MET A 320 7.07 -15.31 -8.33
N LYS A 321 7.09 -14.70 -7.13
CA LYS A 321 8.07 -13.69 -6.73
C LYS A 321 9.36 -14.29 -6.18
N GLY A 322 9.42 -15.60 -5.99
CA GLY A 322 10.56 -16.29 -5.40
C GLY A 322 10.56 -16.27 -3.87
N ILE A 323 9.42 -15.99 -3.23
CA ILE A 323 9.26 -16.02 -1.77
C ILE A 323 8.84 -17.43 -1.35
N PRO A 324 9.59 -18.09 -0.47
CA PRO A 324 9.22 -19.40 0.06
C PRO A 324 8.11 -19.27 1.11
N SER A 325 7.29 -20.31 1.25
CA SER A 325 6.42 -20.48 2.40
C SER A 325 7.22 -20.92 3.63
N GLY A 326 6.57 -20.94 4.79
CA GLY A 326 7.03 -21.72 5.94
C GLY A 326 7.25 -23.19 5.56
N VAL A 327 8.23 -23.84 6.21
CA VAL A 327 8.52 -25.26 6.00
C VAL A 327 7.49 -26.09 6.77
N ILE A 328 6.76 -26.93 6.06
CA ILE A 328 5.87 -27.93 6.65
C ILE A 328 6.59 -29.29 6.70
N SER A 329 6.45 -30.02 7.81
CA SER A 329 6.97 -31.38 7.97
C SER A 329 5.82 -32.34 8.32
N GLN A 330 5.81 -33.51 7.69
CA GLN A 330 4.83 -34.57 7.94
C GLN A 330 5.54 -35.92 8.02
N THR A 331 5.17 -36.74 9.00
CA THR A 331 5.81 -38.04 9.23
C THR A 331 4.88 -39.21 8.91
N TYR A 332 5.32 -40.09 8.01
CA TYR A 332 4.54 -41.26 7.58
C TYR A 332 5.24 -42.55 8.02
N THR A 333 4.50 -43.40 8.73
CA THR A 333 4.99 -44.74 9.10
C THR A 333 4.19 -45.80 8.37
N ILE A 334 4.85 -46.56 7.51
CA ILE A 334 4.25 -47.72 6.85
C ILE A 334 4.57 -48.97 7.67
N GLU A 335 3.54 -49.66 8.16
CA GLU A 335 3.66 -50.89 8.94
C GLU A 335 2.64 -51.92 8.46
N PHE A 336 3.09 -52.92 7.70
CA PHE A 336 2.18 -53.94 7.18
C PHE A 336 1.78 -54.91 8.30
N PRO A 337 0.48 -55.20 8.45
CA PRO A 337 0.00 -56.15 9.43
C PRO A 337 0.54 -57.56 9.13
N ILE A 338 0.83 -58.30 10.18
CA ILE A 338 1.24 -59.70 10.11
C ILE A 338 0.13 -60.55 10.74
N ALA A 339 -0.13 -61.73 10.19
CA ALA A 339 -1.01 -62.72 10.78
C ALA A 339 -0.52 -63.15 12.19
N ASP A 340 -1.44 -63.70 12.98
CA ASP A 340 -1.13 -64.34 14.26
C ASP A 340 -0.28 -65.61 14.06
N ALA A 341 0.22 -66.16 15.17
CA ALA A 341 0.96 -67.42 15.19
C ALA A 341 0.18 -68.57 14.52
N PRO A 342 0.85 -69.51 13.84
CA PRO A 342 0.18 -70.61 13.14
C PRO A 342 -0.62 -71.50 14.09
N ALA A 343 -1.89 -71.75 13.77
CA ALA A 343 -2.66 -72.76 14.48
C ALA A 343 -2.13 -74.17 14.11
N VAL A 344 -1.49 -74.83 15.08
CA VAL A 344 -0.99 -76.21 14.98
C VAL A 344 -1.91 -77.16 15.74
N THR A 345 -2.39 -78.20 15.06
CA THR A 345 -3.18 -79.30 15.63
C THR A 345 -2.51 -80.65 15.40
N PRO A 346 -2.67 -81.63 16.30
CA PRO A 346 -3.44 -81.56 17.54
C PRO A 346 -2.70 -80.77 18.64
N SER A 347 -3.34 -80.56 19.80
CA SER A 347 -2.73 -79.80 20.90
C SER A 347 -1.59 -80.58 21.56
N THR A 348 -0.79 -79.90 22.39
CA THR A 348 0.23 -80.56 23.22
C THR A 348 -0.38 -81.66 24.09
N GLY A 349 0.24 -82.84 24.11
CA GLY A 349 -0.32 -83.99 24.81
C GLY A 349 0.40 -85.31 24.54
N ARG A 350 -0.14 -86.37 25.16
CA ARG A 350 0.29 -87.75 24.97
C ARG A 350 -0.65 -88.47 24.00
N TYR A 351 -0.07 -89.17 23.03
CA TYR A 351 -0.80 -89.87 21.98
C TYR A 351 -0.34 -91.32 21.89
N THR A 352 -1.28 -92.25 21.89
CA THR A 352 -1.06 -93.70 21.71
C THR A 352 -1.37 -94.14 20.28
N ASP A 353 -2.34 -93.50 19.64
CA ASP A 353 -2.69 -93.72 18.24
C ASP A 353 -1.83 -92.87 17.28
N PRO A 354 -1.58 -93.34 16.04
CA PRO A 354 -0.96 -92.52 15.00
C PRO A 354 -1.79 -91.24 14.72
N GLN A 355 -1.15 -90.08 14.86
CA GLN A 355 -1.74 -88.76 14.61
C GLN A 355 -0.94 -87.99 13.56
N LYS A 356 -1.59 -87.03 12.90
CA LYS A 356 -0.96 -86.12 11.95
C LYS A 356 -0.94 -84.70 12.49
N ILE A 357 0.21 -84.05 12.40
CA ILE A 357 0.39 -82.62 12.71
C ILE A 357 -0.05 -81.82 11.49
N THR A 358 -0.97 -80.90 11.70
CA THR A 358 -1.46 -79.99 10.67
C THR A 358 -1.27 -78.54 11.09
N ILE A 359 -0.77 -77.72 10.16
CA ILE A 359 -0.61 -76.28 10.32
C ILE A 359 -1.67 -75.59 9.46
N THR A 360 -2.43 -74.68 10.05
CA THR A 360 -3.33 -73.81 9.28
C THR A 360 -2.52 -72.65 8.72
N VAL A 361 -2.45 -72.53 7.39
CA VAL A 361 -1.66 -71.51 6.69
C VAL A 361 -2.63 -70.53 6.01
N PRO A 362 -2.66 -69.26 6.42
CA PRO A 362 -3.44 -68.23 5.72
C PRO A 362 -2.88 -67.95 4.32
N ASP A 363 -3.73 -67.40 3.44
CA ASP A 363 -3.31 -66.97 2.11
C ASP A 363 -2.18 -65.93 2.20
N GLY A 364 -1.18 -66.08 1.32
CA GLY A 364 -0.02 -65.17 1.29
C GLY A 364 1.08 -65.49 2.30
N TYR A 365 0.96 -66.59 3.05
CA TYR A 365 2.00 -67.07 3.97
C TYR A 365 2.60 -68.41 3.52
N THR A 366 3.81 -68.68 3.96
CA THR A 366 4.44 -70.00 3.90
C THR A 366 4.79 -70.46 5.30
N ALA A 367 4.35 -71.65 5.69
CA ALA A 367 4.69 -72.24 6.98
C ALA A 367 6.03 -73.00 6.92
N TYR A 368 6.83 -72.80 7.96
CA TYR A 368 8.10 -73.50 8.19
C TYR A 368 8.09 -74.10 9.59
N TYR A 369 8.71 -75.27 9.75
CA TYR A 369 8.68 -75.98 11.03
C TYR A 369 9.99 -76.70 11.34
N THR A 370 10.13 -77.06 12.62
CA THR A 370 11.20 -77.89 13.18
C THR A 370 10.59 -78.89 14.16
N THR A 371 11.23 -80.05 14.32
CA THR A 371 10.77 -81.15 15.21
C THR A 371 11.72 -81.41 16.39
N ASP A 372 12.85 -80.71 16.43
CA ASP A 372 13.91 -80.81 17.43
C ASP A 372 13.81 -79.72 18.52
N GLY A 373 12.79 -78.84 18.43
CA GLY A 373 12.61 -77.71 19.34
C GLY A 373 13.45 -76.47 19.01
N SER A 374 14.22 -76.46 17.92
CA SER A 374 14.89 -75.24 17.45
C SER A 374 13.89 -74.22 16.90
N GLU A 375 14.25 -72.93 16.89
CA GLU A 375 13.37 -71.87 16.35
C GLU A 375 13.30 -71.97 14.82
N PRO A 376 12.11 -72.12 14.22
CA PRO A 376 11.96 -72.27 12.78
C PRO A 376 12.21 -70.94 12.06
N THR A 377 12.89 -70.99 10.93
CA THR A 377 13.20 -69.83 10.07
C THR A 377 12.86 -70.13 8.61
N ALA A 378 13.06 -69.18 7.69
CA ALA A 378 12.84 -69.39 6.26
C ALA A 378 13.71 -70.50 5.64
N SER A 379 14.78 -70.92 6.33
CA SER A 379 15.63 -72.03 5.92
C SER A 379 15.23 -73.39 6.52
N SER A 380 14.24 -73.41 7.42
CA SER A 380 13.72 -74.65 8.02
C SER A 380 12.87 -75.45 7.02
N GLU A 381 12.33 -76.60 7.47
CA GLU A 381 11.56 -77.47 6.61
C GLU A 381 10.21 -76.81 6.25
N LYS A 382 9.88 -76.76 4.95
CA LYS A 382 8.65 -76.14 4.45
C LYS A 382 7.46 -77.08 4.65
N TYR A 383 6.41 -76.58 5.29
CA TYR A 383 5.15 -77.30 5.41
C TYR A 383 4.45 -77.39 4.05
N THR A 384 4.18 -78.61 3.59
CA THR A 384 3.49 -78.87 2.30
C THR A 384 2.20 -79.67 2.46
N GLY A 385 1.92 -80.18 3.66
CA GLY A 385 0.74 -80.97 3.99
C GLY A 385 0.87 -81.64 5.36
N PRO A 386 -0.13 -82.42 5.80
CA PRO A 386 -0.11 -83.10 7.10
C PRO A 386 1.15 -83.96 7.32
N ILE A 387 1.78 -83.81 8.49
CA ILE A 387 3.03 -84.51 8.87
C ILE A 387 2.71 -85.63 9.84
N ASP A 388 3.22 -86.83 9.63
CA ASP A 388 3.02 -87.94 10.57
C ASP A 388 3.83 -87.72 11.86
N MET A 389 3.22 -87.93 13.02
CA MET A 389 3.94 -87.83 14.30
C MET A 389 4.98 -88.94 14.44
N PRO A 390 6.24 -88.62 14.80
CA PRO A 390 7.24 -89.63 15.12
C PRO A 390 6.77 -90.54 16.24
N ALA A 391 6.86 -91.87 16.06
CA ALA A 391 6.44 -92.85 17.04
C ALA A 391 7.50 -93.06 18.14
N ASN A 392 7.05 -93.43 19.35
CA ASN A 392 7.91 -93.79 20.49
C ASN A 392 8.91 -92.71 20.92
N THR A 393 8.54 -91.44 20.82
CA THR A 393 9.46 -90.35 21.16
C THR A 393 8.74 -89.12 21.71
N THR A 394 9.52 -88.22 22.30
CA THR A 394 9.06 -86.87 22.66
C THR A 394 9.53 -85.92 21.56
N THR A 395 8.58 -85.29 20.87
CA THR A 395 8.84 -84.35 19.78
C THR A 395 8.41 -82.96 20.19
N THR A 396 9.30 -81.97 20.06
CA THR A 396 8.98 -80.55 20.23
C THR A 396 8.84 -79.95 18.84
N PHE A 397 7.59 -79.69 18.46
CA PHE A 397 7.24 -79.14 17.16
C PHE A 397 7.09 -77.63 17.26
N ASN A 398 7.95 -76.89 16.57
CA ASN A 398 7.82 -75.45 16.44
C ASN A 398 7.42 -75.10 15.01
N ALA A 399 6.47 -74.17 14.86
CA ALA A 399 6.02 -73.69 13.55
C ALA A 399 5.97 -72.17 13.52
N VAL A 400 6.32 -71.59 12.38
CA VAL A 400 6.21 -70.16 12.08
C VAL A 400 5.61 -69.95 10.70
N LEU A 401 4.87 -68.86 10.52
CA LEU A 401 4.43 -68.41 9.21
C LEU A 401 5.32 -67.26 8.75
N ILE A 402 5.73 -67.29 7.49
CA ILE A 402 6.50 -66.20 6.87
C ILE A 402 5.65 -65.59 5.78
N ASN A 403 5.43 -64.27 5.85
CA ASN A 403 4.66 -63.54 4.87
C ASN A 403 5.43 -63.47 3.54
N ASN A 404 4.79 -63.89 2.45
CA ASN A 404 5.44 -64.00 1.15
C ASN A 404 5.75 -62.63 0.49
N ARG A 405 5.15 -61.52 0.97
CA ARG A 405 5.34 -60.16 0.44
C ARG A 405 6.48 -59.41 1.13
N ASN A 406 6.49 -59.38 2.46
CA ASN A 406 7.47 -58.60 3.23
C ASN A 406 8.52 -59.47 3.96
N GLY A 407 8.40 -60.80 3.92
CA GLY A 407 9.35 -61.73 4.54
C GLY A 407 9.31 -61.77 6.05
N LYS A 408 8.37 -61.07 6.70
CA LYS A 408 8.25 -61.07 8.16
C LYS A 408 7.68 -62.39 8.68
N ALA A 409 8.26 -62.86 9.78
CA ALA A 409 7.81 -64.04 10.51
C ALA A 409 6.73 -63.66 11.54
N THR A 410 5.75 -64.54 11.72
CA THR A 410 4.81 -64.49 12.85
C THR A 410 5.51 -64.89 14.14
N GLU A 411 4.80 -64.81 15.27
CA GLU A 411 5.21 -65.54 16.47
C GLU A 411 5.26 -67.06 16.21
N VAL A 412 6.11 -67.74 16.97
CA VAL A 412 6.31 -69.20 16.87
C VAL A 412 5.27 -69.92 17.71
N THR A 413 4.61 -70.92 17.12
CA THR A 413 3.78 -71.85 17.87
C THR A 413 4.57 -73.10 18.23
N THR A 414 4.71 -73.36 19.54
CA THR A 414 5.37 -74.55 20.09
C THR A 414 4.34 -75.58 20.56
N ARG A 415 4.55 -76.84 20.17
CA ARG A 415 3.77 -77.99 20.63
C ARG A 415 4.69 -79.12 21.09
N SER A 416 4.44 -79.67 22.27
CA SER A 416 5.12 -80.89 22.74
C SER A 416 4.24 -82.12 22.56
N TYR A 417 4.75 -83.15 21.89
CA TYR A 417 4.05 -84.41 21.65
C TYR A 417 4.83 -85.55 22.27
N ILE A 418 4.16 -86.39 23.07
CA ILE A 418 4.73 -87.61 23.63
C ILE A 418 4.00 -88.78 23.00
N THR A 419 4.68 -89.56 22.15
CA THR A 419 4.13 -90.76 21.53
C THR A 419 4.66 -92.00 22.23
N THR A 420 3.77 -92.94 22.57
CA THR A 420 4.15 -94.24 23.13
C THR A 420 3.43 -95.34 22.37
N ALA A 421 4.17 -96.36 21.92
CA ALA A 421 3.58 -97.59 21.41
C ALA A 421 2.80 -98.25 22.54
N GLU A 422 1.60 -98.71 22.21
CA GLU A 422 0.89 -99.70 23.01
C GLU A 422 1.61 -101.05 23.00
#